data_AF-A0A936XZR7-F1
#
_entry.id   AF-A0A936XZR7-F1
#
_cell.length_a   1.000
_cell.length_b   1.000
_cell.length_c   1.000
_cell.angle_alpha   90.00
_cell.angle_beta   90.00
_cell.angle_gamma   90.00
#
_symmetry.space_group_name_H-M   'P 1'
#
loop_
_entity.id
_entity.type
_entity.pdbx_description
1 polymer ?
#
loop_
_entity_poly.entity_id
_entity_poly.type
_entity_poly.pdbx_seq_one_letter_code
_entity_poly.pdbx_strand_id
1 'polypeptide(L)'
;MKYIILTLCLFFQLQTFGRPIRIVVADLIGSANYIDEVVITKYDGKGKIYFQSLKYKDTINNASCGRQITDGWNFPYKKEENNWTENQPFIGDTVLVIIDGYDRVKVYGKRVKNDFRLWSPLMSGSLAYFNFESPIKPVEKSKLLNNSDTNKTMTCWDGCLIPIDKLGFLIKSYKAKFSKKVNSISLTQFNGKPVYSVFYNDTLIYFSDLVWTDEPPGKLHSLLLSYNNGKTLEIVPVVDEQYPRQFSENRQFDMEKFKQMKIQKIEWIE
;
A
#
# COMPACT_ATOMS: atom_id res chain seq x y z
N MET A 1 -20.85 32.16 -29.52
CA MET A 1 -21.24 31.74 -28.15
C MET A 1 -21.40 30.23 -27.98
N LYS A 2 -22.13 29.49 -28.82
CA LYS A 2 -22.33 28.03 -28.65
C LYS A 2 -21.04 27.18 -28.64
N TYR A 3 -20.03 27.56 -29.41
CA TYR A 3 -18.76 26.82 -29.47
C TYR A 3 -17.87 27.00 -28.23
N ILE A 4 -17.94 28.15 -27.56
CA ILE A 4 -17.13 28.43 -26.35
C ILE A 4 -17.61 27.57 -25.16
N ILE A 5 -18.92 27.34 -25.05
CA ILE A 5 -19.50 26.51 -23.98
C ILE A 5 -19.10 25.03 -24.17
N LEU A 6 -19.09 24.53 -25.41
CA LEU A 6 -18.69 23.15 -25.70
C LEU A 6 -17.21 22.89 -25.39
N THR A 7 -16.34 23.85 -25.71
CA THR A 7 -14.90 23.75 -25.38
C THR A 7 -14.66 23.80 -23.87
N LEU A 8 -15.40 24.63 -23.13
CA LEU A 8 -15.33 24.65 -21.66
C LEU A 8 -15.81 23.34 -21.03
N CYS A 9 -16.90 22.73 -21.51
CA CYS A 9 -17.35 21.43 -21.01
C CYS A 9 -16.34 20.29 -21.27
N LEU A 10 -15.64 20.31 -22.41
CA LEU A 10 -14.58 19.36 -22.73
C LEU A 10 -13.32 19.56 -21.88
N PHE A 11 -12.96 20.81 -21.54
CA PHE A 11 -11.86 21.10 -20.61
C PHE A 11 -12.18 20.68 -19.16
N PHE A 12 -13.45 20.80 -18.72
CA PHE A 12 -13.86 20.35 -17.39
C PHE A 12 -13.95 18.82 -17.24
N GLN A 13 -14.21 18.07 -18.32
CA GLN A 13 -14.20 16.59 -18.25
C GLN A 13 -12.80 15.97 -18.25
N LEU A 14 -11.77 16.72 -18.67
CA LEU A 14 -10.39 16.27 -18.62
C LEU A 14 -9.70 16.55 -17.28
N GLN A 15 -10.30 17.38 -16.41
CA GLN A 15 -9.91 17.45 -15.01
C GLN A 15 -10.54 16.27 -14.26
N THR A 16 -9.94 15.10 -14.45
CA THR A 16 -10.15 13.95 -13.57
C THR A 16 -9.65 14.37 -12.18
N PHE A 17 -10.55 14.92 -11.36
CA PHE A 17 -10.28 15.15 -9.94
C PHE A 17 -9.74 13.84 -9.38
N GLY A 18 -8.51 13.88 -8.86
CA GLY A 18 -7.85 12.70 -8.31
C GLY A 18 -8.79 12.03 -7.32
N ARG A 19 -9.03 10.73 -7.48
CA ARG A 19 -9.89 10.03 -6.53
C ARG A 19 -9.19 10.02 -5.16
N PRO A 20 -9.88 10.40 -4.09
CA PRO A 20 -9.35 10.30 -2.74
C PRO A 20 -8.80 8.91 -2.44
N ILE A 21 -7.61 8.83 -1.85
CA ILE A 21 -7.03 7.54 -1.46
C ILE A 21 -7.72 7.06 -0.19
N ARG A 22 -8.29 5.86 -0.26
CA ARG A 22 -8.88 5.18 0.90
C ARG A 22 -7.82 4.44 1.68
N ILE A 23 -7.65 4.77 2.96
CA ILE A 23 -6.77 4.06 3.89
C ILE A 23 -7.63 3.38 4.96
N VAL A 24 -7.76 2.06 4.89
CA VAL A 24 -8.39 1.27 5.96
C VAL A 24 -7.32 0.94 6.99
N VAL A 25 -7.33 1.61 8.14
CA VAL A 25 -6.22 1.54 9.12
C VAL A 25 -6.01 0.12 9.66
N ALA A 26 -7.09 -0.63 9.86
CA ALA A 26 -7.02 -2.01 10.31
C ALA A 26 -6.29 -2.91 9.29
N ASP A 27 -6.61 -2.77 8.01
CA ASP A 27 -5.96 -3.53 6.94
C ASP A 27 -4.51 -3.04 6.73
N LEU A 28 -4.26 -1.72 6.78
CA LEU A 28 -2.92 -1.13 6.69
C LEU A 28 -1.97 -1.69 7.77
N ILE A 29 -2.38 -1.67 9.03
CA ILE A 29 -1.57 -2.18 10.14
C ILE A 29 -1.48 -3.71 10.08
N GLY A 30 -2.60 -4.37 9.78
CA GLY A 30 -2.67 -5.83 9.73
C GLY A 30 -1.81 -6.45 8.62
N SER A 31 -1.62 -5.71 7.54
CA SER A 31 -0.78 -6.08 6.41
C SER A 31 0.62 -5.47 6.45
N ALA A 32 1.02 -4.70 7.47
CA ALA A 32 2.34 -4.05 7.50
C ALA A 32 3.48 -5.03 7.77
N ASN A 33 4.58 -4.89 7.03
CA ASN A 33 5.83 -5.62 7.27
C ASN A 33 6.56 -5.03 8.47
N TYR A 34 6.62 -3.69 8.50
CA TYR A 34 7.34 -2.95 9.51
C TYR A 34 6.49 -1.79 10.04
N ILE A 35 6.40 -1.70 11.36
CA ILE A 35 5.78 -0.60 12.08
C ILE A 35 6.70 -0.27 13.25
N ASP A 36 7.35 0.88 13.19
CA ASP A 36 8.19 1.35 14.27
C ASP A 36 8.45 2.84 14.17
N GLU A 37 8.94 3.40 15.25
CA GLU A 37 9.48 4.75 15.25
C GLU A 37 10.91 4.77 14.78
N VAL A 38 11.19 5.71 13.89
CA VAL A 38 12.47 5.84 13.22
C VAL A 38 12.86 7.30 13.11
N VAL A 39 14.16 7.54 12.98
CA VAL A 39 14.71 8.84 12.59
C VAL A 39 14.98 8.82 11.10
N ILE A 40 14.46 9.78 10.34
CA ILE A 40 14.75 9.90 8.91
C ILE A 40 16.19 10.38 8.74
N THR A 41 17.00 9.64 7.99
CA THR A 41 18.43 9.95 7.82
C THR A 41 18.76 10.51 6.46
N LYS A 42 18.09 10.04 5.39
CA LYS A 42 18.38 10.45 4.01
C LYS A 42 17.26 10.13 3.03
N TYR A 43 17.20 10.87 1.94
CA TYR A 43 16.49 10.52 0.71
C TYR A 43 17.51 10.39 -0.44
N ASP A 44 17.37 9.40 -1.33
CA ASP A 44 18.32 9.21 -2.44
C ASP A 44 17.92 9.89 -3.76
N GLY A 45 16.79 10.59 -3.78
CA GLY A 45 16.25 11.21 -5.00
C GLY A 45 15.74 10.22 -6.04
N LYS A 46 15.83 8.91 -5.79
CA LYS A 46 15.35 7.82 -6.66
C LYS A 46 14.13 7.11 -6.07
N GLY A 47 13.47 7.76 -5.12
CA GLY A 47 12.30 7.22 -4.44
C GLY A 47 12.63 6.21 -3.35
N LYS A 48 13.80 6.32 -2.68
CA LYS A 48 14.04 5.65 -1.40
C LYS A 48 14.20 6.65 -0.25
N ILE A 49 13.68 6.24 0.89
CA ILE A 49 13.93 6.84 2.20
C ILE A 49 14.85 5.92 3.00
N TYR A 50 15.79 6.52 3.71
CA TYR A 50 16.66 5.85 4.67
C TYR A 50 16.32 6.37 6.05
N PHE A 51 16.31 5.46 7.01
CA PHE A 51 15.93 5.76 8.37
C PHE A 51 16.64 4.82 9.35
N GLN A 52 16.63 5.21 10.62
CA GLN A 52 17.17 4.39 11.70
C GLN A 52 16.08 4.10 12.71
N SER A 53 15.80 2.82 12.97
CA SER A 53 14.88 2.40 14.03
C SER A 53 15.39 2.87 15.39
N LEU A 54 14.47 3.42 16.20
CA LEU A 54 14.75 3.74 17.59
C LEU A 54 14.84 2.49 18.47
N LYS A 55 14.12 1.43 18.11
CA LYS A 55 14.04 0.18 18.88
C LYS A 55 15.10 -0.85 18.48
N TYR A 56 15.40 -0.93 17.18
CA TYR A 56 16.23 -1.98 16.57
C TYR A 56 17.28 -1.37 15.64
N LYS A 57 18.33 -0.80 16.24
CA LYS A 57 19.36 -0.01 15.53
C LYS A 57 20.04 -0.73 14.35
N ASP A 58 19.99 -2.06 14.31
CA ASP A 58 20.65 -2.91 13.30
C ASP A 58 19.68 -3.51 12.25
N THR A 59 18.42 -3.06 12.20
CA THR A 59 17.40 -3.61 11.28
C THR A 59 17.05 -2.65 10.14
N ILE A 60 16.10 -3.06 9.28
CA ILE A 60 15.63 -2.36 8.06
C ILE A 60 15.77 -0.85 8.21
N ASN A 61 16.60 -0.30 7.34
CA ASN A 61 17.09 1.07 7.38
C ASN A 61 16.81 1.83 6.08
N ASN A 62 16.00 1.23 5.20
CA ASN A 62 15.47 1.91 4.02
C ASN A 62 14.14 1.32 3.56
N ALA A 63 13.39 2.13 2.81
CA ALA A 63 12.13 1.76 2.19
C ALA A 63 11.94 2.57 0.89
N SER A 64 11.11 2.08 -0.01
CA SER A 64 10.67 2.83 -1.18
C SER A 64 9.55 3.81 -0.82
N CYS A 65 9.68 5.03 -1.30
CA CYS A 65 8.61 6.01 -1.37
C CYS A 65 8.09 5.94 -2.81
N GLY A 66 6.86 5.44 -3.02
CA GLY A 66 6.32 5.06 -4.34
C GLY A 66 6.59 6.03 -5.51
N ARG A 67 6.56 5.47 -6.74
CA ARG A 67 6.98 6.09 -8.03
C ARG A 67 6.35 7.44 -8.41
N GLN A 68 5.32 7.91 -7.70
CA GLN A 68 4.68 9.23 -7.91
C GLN A 68 5.37 10.37 -7.13
N ILE A 69 6.48 10.10 -6.44
CA ILE A 69 7.20 11.05 -5.59
C ILE A 69 8.45 11.62 -6.31
N THR A 70 8.60 11.36 -7.61
CA THR A 70 9.88 11.60 -8.32
C THR A 70 10.09 12.98 -8.93
N ASP A 71 9.13 13.91 -8.90
CA ASP A 71 9.36 15.28 -9.41
C ASP A 71 8.78 16.32 -8.44
N GLY A 72 9.59 16.72 -7.46
CA GLY A 72 9.25 17.75 -6.48
C GLY A 72 8.90 17.16 -5.12
N TRP A 73 9.92 17.03 -4.26
CA TRP A 73 9.70 16.69 -2.86
C TRP A 73 8.93 17.84 -2.20
N ASN A 74 7.62 17.68 -2.01
CA ASN A 74 6.85 18.53 -1.12
C ASN A 74 7.21 18.15 0.32
N PHE A 75 8.27 18.76 0.82
CA PHE A 75 8.48 18.86 2.26
C PHE A 75 7.50 19.92 2.78
N PRO A 76 6.84 19.70 3.92
CA PRO A 76 5.76 20.57 4.36
C PRO A 76 6.28 22.00 4.53
N TYR A 77 5.86 22.89 3.64
CA TYR A 77 6.14 24.31 3.69
C TYR A 77 5.25 24.89 4.80
N LYS A 78 5.80 24.91 6.02
CA LYS A 78 5.22 25.45 7.28
C LYS A 78 4.57 24.42 8.20
N LYS A 79 5.05 24.39 9.45
CA LYS A 79 4.57 23.58 10.60
C LYS A 79 3.09 23.79 10.96
N GLU A 80 2.43 24.79 10.39
CA GLU A 80 1.13 25.29 10.83
C GLU A 80 -0.03 24.80 9.96
N GLU A 81 0.23 24.17 8.81
CA GLU A 81 -0.85 23.62 8.01
C GLU A 81 -1.37 22.34 8.63
N ASN A 82 -2.69 22.33 8.83
CA ASN A 82 -3.41 21.20 9.40
C ASN A 82 -3.70 20.12 8.34
N ASN A 83 -3.04 20.18 7.18
CA ASN A 83 -3.13 19.24 6.06
C ASN A 83 -1.76 18.61 5.78
N TRP A 84 -1.59 17.33 6.09
CA TRP A 84 -0.29 16.67 6.01
C TRP A 84 -0.19 15.66 4.89
N THR A 85 -1.31 15.32 4.25
CA THR A 85 -1.32 14.46 3.06
C THR A 85 -0.33 14.99 2.01
N GLU A 86 0.32 14.08 1.28
CA GLU A 86 1.33 14.35 0.25
C GLU A 86 2.71 14.81 0.78
N ASN A 87 2.83 15.14 2.06
CA ASN A 87 4.08 15.62 2.63
C ASN A 87 5.01 14.49 3.10
N GLN A 88 6.30 14.63 2.80
CA GLN A 88 7.35 13.78 3.36
C GLN A 88 7.87 14.36 4.68
N PRO A 89 8.27 13.53 5.66
CA PRO A 89 8.99 14.02 6.83
C PRO A 89 10.34 14.66 6.46
N PHE A 90 10.90 15.49 7.34
CA PHE A 90 12.24 16.05 7.13
C PHE A 90 13.32 15.06 7.54
N ILE A 91 14.53 15.21 6.98
CA ILE A 91 15.73 14.56 7.52
C ILE A 91 15.91 15.04 8.97
N GLY A 92 16.10 14.11 9.89
CA GLY A 92 16.18 14.33 11.33
C GLY A 92 14.85 14.21 12.07
N ASP A 93 13.70 14.19 11.38
CA ASP A 93 12.41 13.98 12.03
C ASP A 93 12.34 12.56 12.62
N THR A 94 11.75 12.47 13.81
CA THR A 94 11.32 11.19 14.41
C THR A 94 9.87 10.94 14.07
N VAL A 95 9.60 9.83 13.38
CA VAL A 95 8.25 9.45 12.92
C VAL A 95 8.02 7.95 13.10
N LEU A 96 6.77 7.58 13.35
CA LEU A 96 6.29 6.23 13.12
C LEU A 96 6.23 5.99 11.61
N VAL A 97 6.84 4.94 11.10
CA VAL A 97 6.71 4.53 9.69
C VAL A 97 5.89 3.25 9.65
N ILE A 98 4.89 3.21 8.76
CA ILE A 98 4.16 2.00 8.41
C ILE A 98 4.55 1.61 6.98
N ILE A 99 5.29 0.51 6.89
CA ILE A 99 5.79 -0.05 5.65
C ILE A 99 4.97 -1.29 5.30
N ASP A 100 4.48 -1.35 4.06
CA ASP A 100 3.76 -2.52 3.57
C ASP A 100 4.71 -3.70 3.26
N GLY A 101 4.18 -4.78 2.69
CA GLY A 101 4.95 -5.96 2.28
C GLY A 101 5.91 -5.77 1.10
N TYR A 102 6.08 -4.54 0.59
CA TYR A 102 6.96 -4.22 -0.54
C TYR A 102 8.06 -3.26 -0.18
N ASP A 103 8.34 -3.19 1.11
CA ASP A 103 9.20 -2.18 1.68
C ASP A 103 8.79 -0.78 1.23
N ARG A 104 7.50 -0.52 0.97
CA ARG A 104 7.01 0.80 0.60
C ARG A 104 6.41 1.50 1.80
N VAL A 105 6.79 2.75 2.01
CA VAL A 105 6.12 3.57 3.01
C VAL A 105 4.71 3.91 2.54
N LYS A 106 3.71 3.50 3.33
CA LYS A 106 2.30 3.80 3.05
C LYS A 106 1.78 4.97 3.85
N VAL A 107 2.21 5.08 5.11
CA VAL A 107 1.74 6.08 6.06
C VAL A 107 2.87 6.40 7.02
N TYR A 108 2.98 7.68 7.38
CA TYR A 108 3.79 8.12 8.50
C TYR A 108 2.89 8.49 9.69
N GLY A 109 3.46 8.49 10.89
CA GLY A 109 2.82 8.95 12.12
C GLY A 109 3.73 9.87 12.92
N LYS A 110 3.22 10.99 13.41
CA LYS A 110 3.99 11.96 14.21
C LYS A 110 3.41 12.01 15.59
N ARG A 111 4.28 12.01 16.60
CA ARG A 111 3.84 12.18 17.98
C ARG A 111 3.17 13.53 18.16
N VAL A 112 1.95 13.53 18.64
CA VAL A 112 1.20 14.70 19.09
C VAL A 112 0.62 14.35 20.46
N LYS A 113 1.21 14.89 21.52
CA LYS A 113 0.87 14.54 22.91
C LYS A 113 0.96 13.01 23.13
N ASN A 114 -0.17 12.36 23.39
CA ASN A 114 -0.27 10.92 23.71
C ASN A 114 -0.72 10.07 22.52
N ASP A 115 -0.76 10.64 21.32
CA ASP A 115 -1.19 9.97 20.10
C ASP A 115 -0.14 10.08 18.98
N PHE A 116 -0.18 9.15 18.03
CA PHE A 116 0.42 9.33 16.70
C PHE A 116 -0.64 9.87 15.74
N ARG A 117 -0.40 11.05 15.15
CA ARG A 117 -1.17 11.55 14.02
C ARG A 117 -0.65 10.92 12.74
N LEU A 118 -1.48 10.08 12.11
CA LEU A 118 -1.17 9.46 10.83
C LEU A 118 -1.39 10.43 9.66
N TRP A 119 -0.59 10.32 8.61
CA TRP A 119 -0.84 10.96 7.32
C TRP A 119 -0.30 10.13 6.16
N SER A 120 -0.89 10.32 4.97
CA SER A 120 -0.48 9.65 3.74
C SER A 120 0.57 10.49 3.01
N PRO A 121 1.73 9.95 2.64
CA PRO A 121 2.71 10.66 1.83
C PRO A 121 2.45 10.55 0.33
N LEU A 122 1.37 9.87 -0.07
CA LEU A 122 1.03 9.72 -1.49
C LEU A 122 0.49 11.04 -2.02
N MET A 123 1.15 11.56 -3.05
CA MET A 123 0.66 12.68 -3.84
C MET A 123 -0.46 12.18 -4.74
N SER A 124 -1.69 12.51 -4.39
CA SER A 124 -2.86 12.34 -5.24
C SER A 124 -3.50 13.70 -5.31
N GLY A 125 -3.97 14.16 -6.48
CA GLY A 125 -4.68 15.45 -6.59
C GLY A 125 -5.96 15.61 -5.73
N SER A 126 -6.17 14.75 -4.73
CA SER A 126 -7.11 14.84 -3.61
C SER A 126 -6.51 14.25 -2.32
N LEU A 127 -7.10 14.59 -1.17
CA LEU A 127 -6.67 14.10 0.15
C LEU A 127 -6.90 12.59 0.32
N ALA A 128 -6.15 11.98 1.24
CA ALA A 128 -6.46 10.64 1.72
C ALA A 128 -7.53 10.70 2.81
N TYR A 129 -8.43 9.72 2.83
CA TYR A 129 -9.35 9.51 3.94
C TYR A 129 -9.04 8.21 4.66
N PHE A 130 -9.15 8.25 5.99
CA PHE A 130 -8.79 7.18 6.89
C PHE A 130 -10.05 6.57 7.48
N ASN A 131 -10.26 5.27 7.25
CA ASN A 131 -11.29 4.47 7.88
C ASN A 131 -10.71 3.75 9.09
N PHE A 132 -11.31 3.95 10.26
CA PHE A 132 -10.80 3.39 11.51
C PHE A 132 -11.92 3.08 12.50
N GLU A 133 -11.61 2.23 13.47
CA GLU A 133 -12.47 1.90 14.60
C GLU A 133 -11.81 2.34 15.91
N SER A 134 -12.63 2.49 16.96
CA SER A 134 -12.12 2.73 18.33
C SER A 134 -11.04 1.70 18.69
N PRO A 135 -9.95 2.08 19.39
CA PRO A 135 -9.70 3.33 20.10
C PRO A 135 -9.06 4.44 19.27
N ILE A 136 -8.96 4.28 17.95
CA ILE A 136 -8.43 5.31 17.05
C ILE A 136 -9.44 6.45 16.97
N LYS A 137 -8.96 7.70 17.01
CA LYS A 137 -9.78 8.91 17.06
C LYS A 137 -9.61 9.71 15.78
N PRO A 138 -10.60 10.52 15.37
CA PRO A 138 -10.39 11.52 14.33
C PRO A 138 -9.37 12.56 14.78
N VAL A 139 -8.66 13.19 13.84
CA VAL A 139 -7.79 14.35 14.13
C VAL A 139 -8.63 15.48 14.71
N GLU A 140 -9.77 15.77 14.08
CA GLU A 140 -10.77 16.74 14.53
C GLU A 140 -12.17 16.21 14.17
N LYS A 141 -13.16 16.45 15.04
CA LYS A 141 -14.54 15.99 14.78
C LYS A 141 -15.14 16.62 13.52
N SER A 142 -14.76 17.85 13.19
CA SER A 142 -15.17 18.58 11.98
C SER A 142 -14.70 17.93 10.67
N LYS A 143 -13.66 17.09 10.72
CA LYS A 143 -13.10 16.38 9.56
C LYS A 143 -13.73 14.99 9.33
N LEU A 144 -14.69 14.58 10.16
CA LEU A 144 -15.40 13.32 9.98
C LEU A 144 -16.30 13.39 8.74
N LEU A 145 -16.15 12.41 7.84
CA LEU A 145 -16.96 12.27 6.64
C LEU A 145 -18.32 11.63 6.92
N ASN A 146 -18.33 10.64 7.81
CA ASN A 146 -19.53 9.95 8.24
C ASN A 146 -19.47 9.84 9.77
N ASN A 147 -20.35 10.58 10.44
CA ASN A 147 -20.56 10.50 11.89
C ASN A 147 -21.94 9.92 12.17
N SER A 148 -22.17 8.68 11.76
CA SER A 148 -23.36 7.95 12.16
C SER A 148 -23.00 7.07 13.35
N ASP A 149 -23.59 7.33 14.51
CA ASP A 149 -23.43 6.55 15.76
C ASP A 149 -23.77 5.05 15.59
N THR A 150 -24.34 4.66 14.45
CA THR A 150 -24.64 3.28 14.06
C THR A 150 -23.46 2.52 13.43
N ASN A 151 -22.41 3.20 12.95
CA ASN A 151 -21.28 2.56 12.29
C ASN A 151 -20.11 2.39 13.26
N LYS A 152 -19.69 1.13 13.48
CA LYS A 152 -18.48 0.77 14.24
C LYS A 152 -17.19 1.38 13.66
N THR A 153 -17.26 1.90 12.44
CA THR A 153 -16.15 2.48 11.68
C THR A 153 -16.40 3.96 11.39
N MET A 154 -15.46 4.80 11.78
CA MET A 154 -15.40 6.22 11.48
C MET A 154 -14.53 6.47 10.25
N THR A 155 -14.80 7.58 9.55
CA THR A 155 -13.98 8.04 8.43
C THR A 155 -13.59 9.50 8.61
N CYS A 156 -12.29 9.83 8.50
CA CYS A 156 -11.77 11.19 8.61
C CYS A 156 -10.90 11.56 7.41
N TRP A 157 -10.99 12.81 6.95
CA TRP A 157 -10.00 13.38 6.03
C TRP A 157 -8.67 13.60 6.72
N ASP A 158 -7.58 13.40 5.97
CA ASP A 158 -6.22 13.83 6.35
C ASP A 158 -5.77 13.31 7.72
N GLY A 159 -5.89 11.99 7.89
CA GLY A 159 -5.32 11.27 9.02
C GLY A 159 -6.30 10.85 10.10
N CYS A 160 -5.71 10.22 11.12
CA CYS A 160 -6.38 9.85 12.37
C CYS A 160 -5.34 9.82 13.50
N LEU A 161 -5.80 9.70 14.74
CA LEU A 161 -4.98 9.65 15.95
C LEU A 161 -4.99 8.25 16.53
N ILE A 162 -3.82 7.61 16.58
CA ILE A 162 -3.63 6.33 17.25
C ILE A 162 -3.07 6.58 18.65
N PRO A 163 -3.76 6.20 19.74
CA PRO A 163 -3.21 6.29 21.08
C PRO A 163 -1.93 5.46 21.21
N ILE A 164 -0.85 6.09 21.68
CA ILE A 164 0.48 5.47 21.75
C ILE A 164 0.43 4.21 22.62
N ASP A 165 -0.29 4.23 23.75
CA ASP A 165 -0.44 3.11 24.68
C ASP A 165 -1.21 1.92 24.07
N LYS A 166 -1.99 2.15 23.01
CA LYS A 166 -2.78 1.12 22.32
C LYS A 166 -2.10 0.56 21.08
N LEU A 167 -1.03 1.19 20.58
CA LEU A 167 -0.40 0.80 19.31
C LEU A 167 0.00 -0.69 19.28
N GLY A 168 0.69 -1.19 20.32
CA GLY A 168 1.11 -2.60 20.38
C GLY A 168 -0.06 -3.59 20.36
N PHE A 169 -1.14 -3.27 21.07
CA PHE A 169 -2.37 -4.08 21.05
C PHE A 169 -3.03 -4.05 19.66
N LEU A 170 -3.14 -2.87 19.04
CA LEU A 170 -3.74 -2.71 17.72
C LEU A 170 -2.95 -3.48 16.65
N ILE A 171 -1.62 -3.42 16.68
CA ILE A 171 -0.76 -4.21 15.78
C ILE A 171 -1.08 -5.70 15.89
N LYS A 172 -1.08 -6.25 17.12
CA LYS A 172 -1.38 -7.67 17.33
C LYS A 172 -2.79 -8.05 16.86
N SER A 173 -3.79 -7.25 17.24
CA SER A 173 -5.20 -7.48 16.90
C SER A 173 -5.43 -7.42 15.39
N TYR A 174 -4.94 -6.38 14.72
CA TYR A 174 -5.11 -6.20 13.29
C TYR A 174 -4.35 -7.23 12.46
N LYS A 175 -3.13 -7.64 12.86
CA LYS A 175 -2.43 -8.75 12.20
C LYS A 175 -3.21 -10.07 12.28
N ALA A 176 -3.82 -10.37 13.43
CA ALA A 176 -4.65 -11.56 13.59
C ALA A 176 -5.95 -11.48 12.76
N LYS A 177 -6.65 -10.33 12.79
CA LYS A 177 -7.86 -10.11 11.97
C LYS A 177 -7.54 -10.21 10.48
N PHE A 178 -6.43 -9.62 10.03
CA PHE A 178 -5.99 -9.65 8.65
C PHE A 178 -5.65 -11.09 8.21
N SER A 179 -4.91 -11.84 9.04
CA SER A 179 -4.61 -13.25 8.74
C SER A 179 -5.89 -14.10 8.60
N LYS A 180 -6.88 -13.88 9.48
CA LYS A 180 -8.18 -14.56 9.37
C LYS A 180 -8.92 -14.18 8.07
N LYS A 181 -8.90 -12.89 7.70
CA LYS A 181 -9.50 -12.39 6.45
C LYS A 181 -8.85 -13.09 5.25
N VAL A 182 -7.52 -13.10 5.18
CA VAL A 182 -6.75 -13.76 4.10
C VAL A 182 -7.08 -15.25 4.01
N ASN A 183 -7.09 -15.96 5.14
CA ASN A 183 -7.41 -17.40 5.17
C ASN A 183 -8.87 -17.73 4.77
N SER A 184 -9.78 -16.76 4.79
CA SER A 184 -11.18 -16.94 4.39
C SER A 184 -11.43 -16.70 2.90
N ILE A 185 -10.44 -16.21 2.16
CA ILE A 185 -10.57 -15.94 0.73
C ILE A 185 -10.64 -17.26 -0.02
N SER A 186 -11.74 -17.47 -0.76
CA SER A 186 -11.81 -18.56 -1.72
C SER A 186 -11.01 -18.20 -2.97
N LEU A 187 -10.02 -19.03 -3.30
CA LEU A 187 -9.19 -18.87 -4.50
C LEU A 187 -9.79 -19.56 -5.74
N THR A 188 -10.79 -20.43 -5.57
CA THR A 188 -11.39 -21.22 -6.67
C THR A 188 -12.02 -20.36 -7.75
N GLN A 189 -12.47 -19.15 -7.41
CA GLN A 189 -13.02 -18.17 -8.35
C GLN A 189 -12.04 -17.70 -9.43
N PHE A 190 -10.73 -17.89 -9.20
CA PHE A 190 -9.68 -17.49 -10.14
C PHE A 190 -9.27 -18.61 -11.11
N ASN A 191 -9.68 -19.86 -10.87
CA ASN A 191 -9.35 -20.98 -11.75
C ASN A 191 -9.87 -20.72 -13.18
N GLY A 192 -8.98 -20.84 -14.17
CA GLY A 192 -9.28 -20.58 -15.58
C GLY A 192 -9.46 -19.11 -15.96
N LYS A 193 -9.34 -18.16 -15.02
CA LYS A 193 -9.30 -16.72 -15.30
C LYS A 193 -7.89 -16.27 -15.68
N PRO A 194 -7.75 -15.14 -16.39
CA PRO A 194 -6.44 -14.55 -16.63
C PRO A 194 -5.71 -14.24 -15.31
N VAL A 195 -4.39 -14.43 -15.25
CA VAL A 195 -3.58 -14.15 -14.06
C VAL A 195 -3.80 -12.73 -13.55
N TYR A 196 -4.00 -11.76 -14.45
CA TYR A 196 -4.20 -10.38 -14.03
C TYR A 196 -5.40 -10.17 -13.10
N SER A 197 -6.39 -11.06 -13.13
CA SER A 197 -7.59 -10.99 -12.28
C SER A 197 -7.25 -11.02 -10.78
N VAL A 198 -6.08 -11.57 -10.42
CA VAL A 198 -5.58 -11.59 -9.04
C VAL A 198 -5.10 -10.21 -8.59
N PHE A 199 -4.55 -9.38 -9.49
CA PHE A 199 -3.99 -8.06 -9.15
C PHE A 199 -5.04 -6.98 -8.88
N TYR A 200 -6.27 -7.16 -9.35
CA TYR A 200 -7.35 -6.16 -9.21
C TYR A 200 -8.35 -6.49 -8.09
N ASN A 201 -8.17 -7.62 -7.38
CA ASN A 201 -9.05 -7.96 -6.27
C ASN A 201 -8.55 -7.27 -5.00
N ASP A 202 -9.31 -6.28 -4.48
CA ASP A 202 -9.03 -5.49 -3.26
C ASP A 202 -8.60 -6.33 -2.04
N THR A 203 -8.95 -7.62 -2.00
CA THR A 203 -8.59 -8.54 -0.92
C THR A 203 -7.16 -9.11 -1.06
N LEU A 204 -6.62 -9.04 -2.28
CA LEU A 204 -5.31 -9.52 -2.69
C LEU A 204 -4.38 -8.36 -3.11
N ILE A 205 -4.79 -7.09 -2.98
CA ILE A 205 -3.93 -5.92 -3.27
C ILE A 205 -2.93 -5.68 -2.15
N TYR A 206 -1.97 -6.60 -2.05
CA TYR A 206 -0.71 -6.37 -1.39
C TYR A 206 0.30 -7.18 -2.19
N PHE A 207 0.58 -6.80 -3.45
CA PHE A 207 1.59 -7.43 -4.33
C PHE A 207 2.50 -6.41 -5.00
N SER A 208 3.82 -6.65 -4.98
CA SER A 208 4.81 -6.08 -5.92
C SER A 208 6.16 -6.78 -6.00
N ASP A 209 6.42 -7.88 -5.27
CA ASP A 209 7.59 -8.74 -5.51
C ASP A 209 7.12 -10.10 -5.98
N LEU A 210 7.62 -10.47 -7.16
CA LEU A 210 7.30 -11.67 -7.90
C LEU A 210 8.53 -12.57 -7.79
N VAL A 211 8.46 -13.59 -6.94
CA VAL A 211 9.53 -14.60 -6.88
C VAL A 211 9.15 -15.70 -7.86
N TRP A 212 10.01 -15.88 -8.86
CA TRP A 212 9.86 -16.93 -9.85
C TRP A 212 10.57 -18.19 -9.35
N THR A 213 9.89 -19.33 -9.44
CA THR A 213 10.54 -20.62 -9.32
C THR A 213 10.82 -21.13 -10.73
N ASP A 214 12.10 -21.21 -11.08
CA ASP A 214 12.55 -21.84 -12.31
C ASP A 214 12.74 -23.34 -12.06
N GLU A 215 12.09 -24.19 -12.85
CA GLU A 215 12.56 -25.55 -13.02
C GLU A 215 13.75 -25.55 -13.98
N PRO A 216 14.83 -26.29 -13.69
CA PRO A 216 15.85 -26.57 -14.68
C PRO A 216 15.24 -27.26 -15.92
N PRO A 217 15.50 -26.78 -17.16
CA PRO A 217 16.22 -25.57 -17.55
C PRO A 217 15.27 -24.40 -17.91
N GLY A 218 15.23 -23.35 -17.08
CA GLY A 218 14.67 -22.03 -17.42
C GLY A 218 13.16 -22.00 -17.72
N LYS A 219 12.37 -22.85 -17.04
CA LYS A 219 10.91 -22.88 -17.21
C LYS A 219 10.26 -22.20 -16.02
N LEU A 220 9.56 -21.09 -16.28
CA LEU A 220 8.67 -20.48 -15.30
C LEU A 220 7.61 -21.51 -14.87
N HIS A 221 7.70 -21.97 -13.62
CA HIS A 221 6.76 -22.93 -13.04
C HIS A 221 5.56 -22.19 -12.44
N SER A 222 5.83 -21.23 -11.56
CA SER A 222 4.79 -20.48 -10.86
C SER A 222 5.22 -19.06 -10.52
N LEU A 223 4.22 -18.21 -10.28
CA LEU A 223 4.40 -16.92 -9.65
C LEU A 223 4.11 -17.06 -8.14
N LEU A 224 5.10 -16.75 -7.31
CA LEU A 224 4.92 -16.66 -5.87
C LEU A 224 4.65 -15.22 -5.45
N LEU A 225 3.60 -15.05 -4.65
CA LEU A 225 3.20 -13.78 -4.06
C LEU A 225 3.22 -13.87 -2.53
N SER A 226 4.25 -13.33 -1.91
CA SER A 226 4.48 -13.46 -0.46
C SER A 226 3.73 -12.41 0.36
N TYR A 227 3.13 -12.84 1.47
CA TYR A 227 2.50 -12.03 2.51
C TYR A 227 3.37 -11.96 3.76
N ASN A 228 3.16 -10.89 4.54
CA ASN A 228 3.95 -10.54 5.72
C ASN A 228 3.79 -11.44 6.95
N ASN A 229 3.00 -12.51 6.87
CA ASN A 229 2.92 -13.55 7.89
C ASN A 229 3.69 -14.83 7.49
N GLY A 230 4.50 -14.77 6.43
CA GLY A 230 5.22 -15.92 5.88
C GLY A 230 4.38 -16.76 4.92
N LYS A 231 3.11 -16.45 4.70
CA LYS A 231 2.29 -17.15 3.71
C LYS A 231 2.63 -16.68 2.31
N THR A 232 2.69 -17.60 1.37
CA THR A 232 2.89 -17.28 -0.04
C THR A 232 1.71 -17.79 -0.85
N LEU A 233 1.23 -17.00 -1.79
CA LEU A 233 0.22 -17.40 -2.76
C LEU A 233 0.94 -17.82 -4.04
N GLU A 234 0.85 -19.10 -4.37
CA GLU A 234 1.41 -19.65 -5.60
C GLU A 234 0.37 -19.61 -6.73
N ILE A 235 0.77 -19.09 -7.89
CA ILE A 235 -0.05 -19.03 -9.10
C ILE A 235 0.66 -19.79 -10.22
N VAL A 236 0.07 -20.90 -10.67
CA VAL A 236 0.54 -21.69 -11.80
C VAL A 236 -0.32 -21.36 -13.02
N PRO A 237 0.23 -20.76 -14.09
CA PRO A 237 -0.51 -20.52 -15.32
C PRO A 237 -0.56 -21.79 -16.20
N VAL A 238 -1.58 -21.88 -17.05
CA VAL A 238 -1.63 -22.88 -18.14
C VAL A 238 -0.56 -22.52 -19.17
N VAL A 239 0.44 -23.39 -19.33
CA VAL A 239 1.48 -23.25 -20.35
C VAL A 239 1.06 -24.01 -21.61
N ASP A 240 0.82 -23.29 -22.70
CA ASP A 240 0.62 -23.91 -24.00
C ASP A 240 1.99 -24.35 -24.57
N GLU A 241 2.14 -25.66 -24.77
CA GLU A 241 3.38 -26.26 -25.27
C GLU A 241 3.74 -25.82 -26.70
N GLN A 242 2.81 -25.19 -27.43
CA GLN A 242 3.02 -24.71 -28.80
C GLN A 242 3.83 -23.41 -28.89
N TYR A 243 4.05 -22.69 -27.77
CA TYR A 243 4.90 -21.49 -27.76
C TYR A 243 6.28 -21.81 -27.17
N PRO A 244 7.38 -21.43 -27.84
CA PRO A 244 8.72 -21.70 -27.33
C PRO A 244 8.88 -21.05 -25.96
N ARG A 245 9.18 -21.89 -24.95
CA ARG A 245 9.56 -21.49 -23.60
C ARG A 245 10.83 -20.65 -23.73
N GLN A 246 10.71 -19.33 -23.65
CA GLN A 246 11.80 -18.39 -23.88
C GLN A 246 12.24 -17.75 -22.57
N PHE A 247 13.18 -18.40 -21.92
CA PHE A 247 14.12 -17.73 -21.02
C PHE A 247 15.52 -18.15 -21.46
N SER A 248 16.02 -17.50 -22.51
CA SER A 248 17.48 -17.41 -22.68
C SER A 248 17.93 -16.21 -21.85
N GLU A 249 19.14 -16.26 -21.28
CA GLU A 249 19.76 -15.24 -20.41
C GLU A 249 19.71 -13.78 -20.96
N ASN A 250 19.30 -13.61 -22.22
CA ASN A 250 19.25 -12.37 -22.97
C ASN A 250 17.83 -11.91 -23.38
N ARG A 251 16.74 -12.59 -22.98
CA ARG A 251 15.35 -12.15 -23.28
C ARG A 251 14.63 -11.71 -22.01
N GLN A 252 14.13 -10.48 -22.02
CA GLN A 252 13.28 -9.94 -20.95
C GLN A 252 11.96 -10.73 -20.86
N PHE A 253 11.55 -11.06 -19.64
CA PHE A 253 10.25 -11.64 -19.36
C PHE A 253 9.11 -10.71 -19.79
N ASP A 254 8.16 -11.25 -20.56
CA ASP A 254 6.97 -10.51 -20.98
C ASP A 254 5.85 -10.61 -19.92
N MET A 255 5.89 -9.66 -18.99
CA MET A 255 4.89 -9.52 -17.93
C MET A 255 3.47 -9.37 -18.45
N GLU A 256 3.30 -8.62 -19.55
CA GLU A 256 1.98 -8.35 -20.09
C GLU A 256 1.39 -9.60 -20.73
N LYS A 257 2.21 -10.43 -21.37
CA LYS A 257 1.78 -11.74 -21.86
C LYS A 257 1.42 -12.69 -20.72
N PHE A 258 2.24 -12.75 -19.67
CA PHE A 258 1.97 -13.61 -18.50
C PHE A 258 0.64 -13.25 -17.81
N LYS A 259 0.36 -11.95 -17.65
CA LYS A 259 -0.91 -11.45 -17.13
C LYS A 259 -2.13 -11.99 -17.87
N GLN A 260 -2.01 -12.25 -19.17
CA GLN A 260 -3.09 -12.78 -20.01
C GLN A 260 -3.22 -14.31 -19.97
N MET A 261 -2.25 -15.04 -19.42
CA MET A 261 -2.32 -16.50 -19.29
C MET A 261 -3.43 -16.90 -18.31
N LYS A 262 -4.07 -18.05 -18.54
CA LYS A 262 -5.11 -18.56 -17.64
C LYS A 262 -4.49 -19.26 -16.43
N ILE A 263 -5.10 -19.13 -15.26
CA ILE A 263 -4.67 -19.81 -14.03
C ILE A 263 -5.07 -21.29 -14.11
N GLN A 264 -4.08 -22.17 -13.98
CA GLN A 264 -4.24 -23.62 -13.84
C GLN A 264 -4.46 -24.02 -12.38
N LYS A 265 -3.63 -23.48 -11.48
CA LYS A 265 -3.65 -23.77 -10.05
C LYS A 265 -3.32 -22.49 -9.28
N ILE A 266 -4.01 -22.26 -8.16
CA ILE A 266 -3.74 -21.15 -7.25
C ILE A 266 -4.00 -21.60 -5.81
N GLU A 267 -2.99 -21.48 -4.95
CA GLU A 267 -3.10 -21.93 -3.55
C GLU A 267 -2.16 -21.20 -2.61
N TRP A 268 -2.46 -21.30 -1.32
CA TRP A 268 -1.57 -20.87 -0.25
C TRP A 268 -0.52 -21.95 0.01
N ILE A 269 0.75 -21.56 0.06
CA ILE A 269 1.86 -22.38 0.53
C ILE A 269 2.37 -21.82 1.88
N GLU A 270 2.74 -22.72 2.78
CA GLU A 270 3.26 -22.43 4.14
C GLU A 270 4.78 -22.63 4.22
#